data_AF-A0A2M7ITX2-F1
#
_entry.id   AF-A0A2M7ITX2-F1
#
_cell.length_a   1.000
_cell.length_b   1.000
_cell.length_c   1.000
_cell.angle_alpha   90.00
_cell.angle_beta   90.00
_cell.angle_gamma   90.00
#
_symmetry.space_group_name_H-M   'P 1'
#
loop_
_entity.id
_entity.type
_entity.pdbx_description
1 polymer ?
#
loop_
_entity_poly.entity_id
_entity_poly.type
_entity_poly.pdbx_seq_one_letter_code
_entity_poly.pdbx_strand_id
1 'polypeptide(L)' 'KITDEQITVDFNHPLAGEDLTFDVELLDLRDATAEELSHGHAHGAHGHHHH' A
#
# COMPACT_ATOMS: atom_id res chain seq x y z
N LYS A 1 -24.61 0.48 -9.57
CA LYS A 1 -26.08 0.63 -9.78
C LYS A 1 -26.57 -0.54 -10.61
N ILE A 2 -27.72 -1.13 -10.29
CA ILE A 2 -28.26 -2.29 -11.01
C ILE A 2 -29.67 -1.97 -11.50
N THR A 3 -29.97 -2.32 -12.73
CA THR A 3 -31.32 -2.38 -13.32
C THR A 3 -31.57 -3.80 -13.84
N ASP A 4 -32.79 -4.10 -14.28
CA ASP A 4 -33.18 -5.44 -14.76
C ASP A 4 -32.35 -5.94 -15.96
N GLU A 5 -31.71 -5.02 -16.68
CA GLU A 5 -30.99 -5.30 -17.93
C GLU A 5 -29.49 -5.01 -17.84
N GLN A 6 -29.05 -4.17 -16.88
CA GLN A 6 -27.67 -3.68 -16.84
C GLN A 6 -27.14 -3.46 -15.42
N ILE A 7 -25.82 -3.59 -15.29
CA ILE A 7 -25.08 -3.32 -14.06
C ILE A 7 -23.99 -2.29 -14.37
N THR A 8 -23.94 -1.23 -13.57
CA THR A 8 -22.83 -0.27 -13.54
C THR A 8 -21.75 -0.78 -12.58
N VAL A 9 -20.56 -0.97 -13.11
CA VAL A 9 -19.36 -1.35 -12.35
C VAL A 9 -18.40 -0.16 -12.30
N ASP A 10 -17.83 0.06 -11.13
CA ASP A 10 -16.73 0.99 -10.93
C ASP A 10 -15.47 0.20 -10.56
N PHE A 11 -14.40 0.39 -11.33
CA PHE A 11 -13.11 -0.26 -11.15
C PHE A 11 -12.07 0.66 -10.51
N ASN A 12 -12.44 1.89 -10.18
CA ASN A 12 -11.57 2.77 -9.43
C ASN A 12 -11.31 2.19 -8.04
N HIS A 13 -10.15 2.53 -7.47
CA HIS A 13 -9.83 2.18 -6.10
C HIS A 13 -10.93 2.75 -5.16
N PRO A 14 -11.31 2.07 -4.06
CA PRO A 14 -12.38 2.54 -3.17
C PRO A 14 -12.21 3.95 -2.59
N LEU A 15 -10.99 4.47 -2.59
CA LEU A 15 -10.63 5.82 -2.12
C LEU A 15 -10.31 6.80 -3.26
N ALA A 16 -10.60 6.45 -4.52
CA ALA A 16 -10.35 7.34 -5.65
C ALA A 16 -11.28 8.55 -5.58
N GLY A 17 -10.69 9.75 -5.59
CA GLY A 17 -11.45 11.02 -5.48
C GLY A 17 -11.70 11.47 -4.04
N GLU A 18 -11.27 10.69 -3.04
CA GLU A 18 -11.37 11.06 -1.63
C GLU A 18 -10.09 11.77 -1.14
N ASP A 19 -10.24 12.83 -0.35
CA ASP A 19 -9.12 13.45 0.35
C ASP A 19 -8.75 12.61 1.57
N LEU A 20 -7.51 12.13 1.63
CA LEU A 20 -7.02 11.33 2.75
C LEU A 20 -6.24 12.22 3.72
N THR A 21 -6.71 12.30 4.97
CA THR A 21 -6.03 13.01 6.06
C THR A 21 -5.42 12.00 7.02
N PHE A 22 -4.12 12.18 7.31
CA PHE A 22 -3.38 11.33 8.24
C PHE A 22 -2.76 12.17 9.33
N ASP A 23 -2.74 11.61 10.54
CA ASP A 23 -1.88 12.05 11.63
C ASP A 23 -0.69 11.09 11.72
N VAL A 24 0.53 11.60 11.62
CA VAL A 24 1.75 10.79 11.44
C VAL A 24 2.82 11.23 12.43
N GLU A 25 3.47 10.24 13.04
CA GLU A 25 4.63 10.41 13.91
C GLU A 25 5.82 9.60 13.37
N LEU A 26 7.04 10.17 13.45
CA LEU A 26 8.27 9.46 13.09
C LEU A 26 8.78 8.66 14.29
N LEU A 27 8.79 7.34 14.17
CA LEU A 27 9.21 6.45 15.27
C LEU A 27 10.69 6.05 15.22
N ASP A 28 11.26 5.88 14.02
CA ASP A 28 12.65 5.45 13.83
C ASP A 28 13.18 5.85 12.44
N LEU A 29 14.51 5.93 12.30
CA LEU A 29 15.22 6.18 11.05
C LEU A 29 16.51 5.37 10.98
N ARG A 30 16.67 4.62 9.89
CA ARG A 30 17.90 3.85 9.60
C ARG A 30 18.21 3.85 8.11
N ASP A 31 19.44 3.49 7.79
CA ASP A 31 19.82 3.19 6.41
C ASP A 31 19.18 1.89 5.93
N ALA A 32 18.80 1.86 4.65
CA ALA A 32 18.33 0.65 3.97
C ALA A 32 19.49 -0.31 3.69
N THR A 33 19.23 -1.61 3.81
CA THR A 33 20.21 -2.65 3.44
C THR A 33 20.30 -2.79 1.90
N ALA A 34 21.36 -3.45 1.41
CA ALA A 34 21.53 -3.69 -0.03
C ALA A 34 20.38 -4.52 -0.63
N GLU A 35 19.83 -5.47 0.12
CA GLU A 35 18.71 -6.31 -0.30
C GLU A 35 17.42 -5.48 -0.44
N GLU A 36 17.08 -4.68 0.58
CA GLU A 36 15.91 -3.79 0.55
C GLU A 36 15.96 -2.79 -0.60
N LEU A 37 17.15 -2.24 -0.89
CA LEU A 37 17.37 -1.39 -2.05
C LEU A 37 17.11 -2.14 -3.37
N SER A 38 17.53 -3.41 -3.47
CA SER A 38 17.30 -4.23 -4.68
C SER A 38 15.83 -4.62 -4.87
N HIS A 39 15.09 -4.85 -3.78
CA HIS A 39 13.67 -5.23 -3.82
C HIS A 39 12.70 -4.05 -3.86
N GLY A 40 13.16 -2.85 -3.50
CA GLY A 40 12.38 -1.61 -3.52
C GLY A 40 11.37 -1.47 -2.37
N HIS A 41 11.50 -2.25 -1.30
CA HIS A 41 10.65 -2.14 -0.11
C HIS A 41 11.40 -2.57 1.15
N ALA A 42 10.97 -2.03 2.29
CA ALA A 42 11.54 -2.37 3.59
C ALA A 42 11.20 -3.82 3.95
N HIS A 43 12.19 -4.54 4.46
CA HIS A 43 12.00 -5.82 5.12
C HIS A 43 11.92 -5.50 6.61
N GLY A 44 10.70 -5.57 7.17
CA GLY A 44 10.48 -5.28 8.60
C GLY A 44 11.28 -6.22 9.51
N ALA A 45 11.19 -6.03 10.84
CA ALA A 45 11.95 -6.82 11.82
C ALA A 45 11.74 -8.35 11.76
N HIS A 46 10.71 -8.82 11.02
CA HIS A 46 10.39 -10.24 10.80
C HIS A 46 10.53 -10.66 9.32
N GLY A 47 11.32 -9.92 8.52
CA GLY A 47 11.67 -10.29 7.14
C GLY A 47 12.58 -11.52 7.13
N HIS A 48 12.02 -12.68 7.47
CA HIS A 48 12.73 -13.94 7.48
C HIS A 48 13.20 -14.28 6.07
N HIS A 49 14.50 -14.52 5.94
CA HIS A 49 15.12 -15.17 4.81
C HIS A 49 14.34 -16.45 4.44
N HIS A 50 13.56 -16.38 3.38
CA HIS A 50 13.06 -17.56 2.70
C HIS A 50 13.75 -17.62 1.35
N HIS A 51 14.81 -18.43 1.29
CA HIS A 51 15.20 -19.12 0.07
C HIS A 51 14.11 -20.11 -0.34
#